data_AF-A0A1Y2VZZ8-F1
#
_entry.id   AF-A0A1Y2VZZ8-F1
#
_cell.length_a   1.000
_cell.length_b   1.000
_cell.length_c   1.000
_cell.angle_alpha   90.00
_cell.angle_beta   90.00
_cell.angle_gamma   90.00
#
_symmetry.space_group_name_H-M   'P 1'
#
loop_
_entity.id
_entity.type
_entity.pdbx_description
1 polymer ?
#
loop_
_entity_poly.entity_id
_entity_poly.type
_entity_poly.pdbx_seq_one_letter_code
_entity_poly.pdbx_strand_id
1 'polypeptide(L)'
;MSLSMLLALGYPLGGFIGMCGYLPFQADLDEAIIDEETEKDEYDPFANSDTDDESKSKAKDPAFKTLIFERDLLSLPPVSSPTRSNTAQATPIFLGHGDVDEKVPYKLGEAAARTLRAAGYEVAWNLYQNQGHWYKIPEEIDDIVDFIQTRAGWAVSQE
;
A
#
# COMPACT_ATOMS: atom_id res chain seq x y z
N MET A 1 0.25 -6.65 -9.58
CA MET A 1 1.59 -6.11 -9.92
C MET A 1 1.68 -4.60 -9.74
N SER A 2 0.72 -3.79 -10.21
CA SER A 2 0.80 -2.32 -10.08
C SER A 2 0.87 -1.83 -8.62
N LEU A 3 0.15 -2.47 -7.70
CA LEU A 3 0.24 -2.17 -6.27
C LEU A 3 1.63 -2.45 -5.69
N SER A 4 2.23 -3.61 -5.99
CA SER A 4 3.61 -3.92 -5.58
C SER A 4 4.61 -2.87 -6.07
N MET A 5 4.45 -2.37 -7.30
CA MET A 5 5.28 -1.28 -7.81
C MET A 5 5.09 0.01 -7.00
N LEU A 6 3.84 0.40 -6.72
CA LEU A 6 3.53 1.58 -5.91
C LEU A 6 4.20 1.48 -4.54
N LEU A 7 4.06 0.34 -3.88
CA LEU A 7 4.59 0.11 -2.54
C LEU A 7 6.12 0.10 -2.49
N ALA A 8 6.78 -0.27 -3.59
CA ALA A 8 8.23 -0.22 -3.71
C ALA A 8 8.80 1.17 -4.03
N LEU A 9 7.97 2.18 -4.34
CA LEU A 9 8.45 3.51 -4.72
C LEU A 9 9.04 4.27 -3.53
N GLY A 10 10.20 4.89 -3.80
CA GLY A 10 10.91 5.76 -2.86
C GLY A 10 10.41 7.21 -2.85
N TYR A 11 9.17 7.47 -3.28
CA TYR A 11 8.57 8.81 -3.35
C TYR A 11 7.05 8.70 -3.50
N PRO A 12 6.29 9.72 -3.05
CA PRO A 12 4.84 9.75 -3.24
C PRO A 12 4.46 10.18 -4.66
N LEU A 13 3.44 9.54 -5.20
CA LEU A 13 2.65 9.99 -6.34
C LEU A 13 1.49 10.88 -5.89
N GLY A 14 0.97 11.70 -6.81
CA GLY A 14 -0.23 12.52 -6.58
C GLY A 14 -1.51 11.70 -6.38
N GLY A 15 -1.57 10.47 -6.88
CA GLY A 15 -2.67 9.54 -6.64
C GLY A 15 -2.47 8.23 -7.39
N PHE A 16 -3.17 7.19 -6.97
CA PHE A 16 -3.19 5.88 -7.62
C PHE A 16 -4.64 5.39 -7.76
N ILE A 17 -5.01 4.90 -8.94
CA ILE A 17 -6.33 4.34 -9.23
C ILE A 17 -6.14 2.90 -9.71
N GLY A 18 -6.71 1.94 -8.99
CA GLY A 18 -6.75 0.53 -9.36
C GLY A 18 -8.18 0.06 -9.57
N MET A 19 -8.45 -0.63 -10.67
CA MET A 19 -9.77 -1.20 -10.98
C MET A 19 -9.65 -2.72 -11.12
N CYS A 20 -10.56 -3.45 -10.48
CA CYS A 20 -10.63 -4.91 -10.50
C CYS A 20 -9.31 -5.62 -10.10
N GLY A 21 -8.54 -4.99 -9.20
CA GLY A 21 -7.19 -5.39 -8.84
C GLY A 21 -7.09 -6.26 -7.59
N TYR A 22 -5.92 -6.85 -7.39
CA TYR A 22 -5.53 -7.51 -6.13
C TYR A 22 -4.04 -7.25 -5.84
N LEU A 23 -3.64 -7.53 -4.59
CA LEU A 23 -2.26 -7.42 -4.12
C LEU A 23 -1.58 -8.80 -4.17
N PRO A 24 -0.53 -9.00 -4.98
CA PRO A 24 0.29 -10.21 -4.92
C PRO A 24 0.96 -10.36 -3.54
N PHE A 25 1.16 -11.59 -3.06
CA PHE A 25 1.81 -11.89 -1.77
C PHE A 25 1.18 -11.17 -0.57
N GLN A 26 -0.13 -10.94 -0.65
CA GLN A 26 -0.88 -10.17 0.36
C GLN A 26 -0.75 -10.76 1.77
N ALA A 27 -0.80 -12.09 1.90
CA ALA A 27 -0.68 -12.76 3.19
C ALA A 27 0.73 -12.61 3.79
N ASP A 28 1.77 -12.75 2.96
CA ASP A 28 3.16 -12.59 3.37
C ASP A 28 3.47 -11.13 3.77
N LEU A 29 2.88 -10.17 3.05
CA LEU A 29 2.99 -8.76 3.41
C LEU A 29 2.24 -8.44 4.71
N ASP A 30 1.05 -8.99 4.92
CA ASP A 30 0.32 -8.85 6.19
C ASP A 30 1.17 -9.37 7.36
N GLU A 31 1.80 -10.54 7.21
CA GLU A 31 2.72 -11.10 8.20
C GLU A 31 3.90 -10.16 8.45
N ALA A 32 4.56 -9.68 7.40
CA ALA A 32 5.68 -8.74 7.51
C ALA A 32 5.28 -7.42 8.20
N ILE A 33 4.06 -6.91 7.97
CA ILE A 33 3.55 -5.71 8.65
C ILE A 33 3.33 -6.00 10.14
N ILE A 34 2.68 -7.14 10.44
CA ILE A 34 2.27 -7.54 11.79
C ILE A 34 3.42 -7.95 12.67
N ASP A 35 4.55 -8.43 12.10
CA ASP A 35 5.71 -8.93 12.83
C ASP A 35 6.27 -7.84 13.78
N GLU A 36 5.64 -7.70 14.95
CA GLU A 36 6.25 -7.22 16.16
C GLU A 36 7.33 -8.24 16.43
N GLU A 37 8.59 -7.87 16.28
CA GLU A 37 9.71 -8.66 16.76
C GLU A 37 9.36 -9.11 18.18
N THR A 38 8.85 -10.34 18.36
CA THR A 38 9.13 -11.09 19.57
C THR A 38 10.64 -11.17 19.54
N GLU A 39 11.29 -10.33 20.33
CA GLU A 39 12.71 -10.36 20.60
C GLU A 39 13.11 -11.82 20.85
N LYS A 40 13.54 -12.52 19.79
CA LYS A 40 14.68 -13.38 19.94
C LYS A 40 15.82 -12.38 19.97
N ASP A 41 16.08 -11.88 21.18
CA ASP A 41 17.40 -11.46 21.57
C ASP A 41 18.33 -12.64 21.24
N GLU A 42 18.84 -12.66 20.00
CA GLU A 42 20.07 -13.34 19.70
C GLU A 42 21.09 -12.60 20.55
N TYR A 43 21.35 -13.16 21.73
CA TYR A 43 22.31 -12.66 22.70
C TYR A 43 23.67 -12.66 22.01
N ASP A 44 24.01 -11.56 21.34
CA ASP A 44 25.31 -11.34 20.74
C ASP A 44 26.31 -11.13 21.88
N PRO A 45 27.17 -12.12 22.21
CA PRO A 45 28.11 -12.00 23.32
C PRO A 45 29.22 -10.98 23.07
N PHE A 46 29.26 -10.36 21.88
CA PHE A 46 30.23 -9.37 21.46
C PHE A 46 29.65 -7.96 21.28
N ALA A 47 28.36 -7.75 21.53
CA ALA A 47 27.76 -6.42 21.49
C ALA A 47 28.27 -5.57 22.67
N ASN A 48 29.13 -4.60 22.38
CA ASN A 48 29.58 -3.60 23.35
C ASN A 48 28.39 -2.73 23.78
N SER A 49 28.15 -2.62 25.08
CA SER A 49 26.96 -2.03 25.70
C SER A 49 26.83 -0.50 25.59
N ASP A 50 27.59 0.16 24.71
CA ASP A 50 27.69 1.64 24.67
C ASP A 50 27.45 2.21 23.26
N THR A 51 26.37 1.80 22.60
CA THR A 51 25.82 2.56 21.47
C THR A 51 24.31 2.62 21.57
N ASP A 52 23.81 3.78 22.01
CA ASP A 52 22.41 4.19 21.85
C ASP A 52 22.10 4.30 20.34
N ASP A 53 21.78 3.17 19.72
CA ASP A 53 21.47 3.10 18.30
C ASP A 53 19.99 3.50 18.08
N GLU A 54 19.76 4.80 17.85
CA GLU A 54 18.47 5.37 17.44
C GLU A 54 17.88 4.73 16.17
N SER A 55 18.63 3.86 15.45
CA SER A 55 18.19 3.19 14.23
C SER A 55 17.09 2.14 14.45
N LYS A 56 17.01 1.51 15.64
CA LYS A 56 15.98 0.51 15.97
C LYS A 56 14.57 1.09 16.09
N SER A 57 14.43 2.41 16.26
CA SER A 57 13.11 3.05 16.42
C SER A 57 12.34 3.22 15.10
N LYS A 58 13.03 3.26 13.95
CA LYS A 58 12.42 3.55 12.65
C LYS A 58 11.77 2.33 11.98
N ALA A 59 12.19 1.10 12.30
CA ALA A 59 11.66 -0.13 11.70
C ALA A 59 10.20 -0.48 12.12
N LYS A 60 9.57 0.35 12.96
CA LYS A 60 8.21 0.13 13.45
C LYS A 60 7.10 0.61 12.52
N ASP A 61 7.36 1.53 11.60
CA ASP A 61 6.31 2.07 10.72
C ASP A 61 5.85 0.99 9.72
N PRO A 62 4.56 0.59 9.71
CA PRO A 62 4.01 -0.36 8.74
C PRO A 62 4.33 -0.03 7.28
N ALA A 63 4.40 1.26 6.93
CA ALA A 63 4.73 1.70 5.58
C ALA A 63 6.19 1.38 5.21
N PHE A 64 7.11 1.43 6.18
CA PHE A 64 8.52 1.11 5.94
C PHE A 64 8.73 -0.40 5.85
N LYS A 65 8.05 -1.18 6.69
CA LYS A 65 8.04 -2.64 6.56
C LYS A 65 7.53 -3.06 5.18
N THR A 66 6.45 -2.43 4.73
CA THR A 66 5.88 -2.65 3.40
C THR A 66 6.86 -2.30 2.27
N LEU A 67 7.51 -1.14 2.36
CA LEU A 67 8.54 -0.73 1.39
C LEU A 67 9.70 -1.74 1.35
N ILE A 68 10.19 -2.17 2.52
CA ILE A 68 11.32 -3.11 2.61
C ILE A 68 10.92 -4.45 2.00
N PHE A 69 9.77 -4.99 2.38
CA PHE A 69 9.24 -6.24 1.85
C PHE A 69 9.10 -6.21 0.31
N GLU A 70 8.43 -5.19 -0.23
CA GLU A 70 8.19 -5.10 -1.67
C GLU A 70 9.48 -4.87 -2.46
N ARG A 71 10.44 -4.12 -1.90
CA ARG A 71 11.74 -3.94 -2.56
C ARG A 71 12.56 -5.21 -2.55
N ASP A 72 12.55 -5.98 -1.47
CA ASP A 72 13.22 -7.28 -1.41
C ASP A 72 12.58 -8.28 -2.39
N LEU A 73 11.25 -8.39 -2.37
CA LEU A 73 10.47 -9.22 -3.28
C LEU A 73 10.80 -8.93 -4.76
N LEU A 74 11.03 -7.66 -5.08
CA LEU A 74 11.35 -7.19 -6.43
C LEU A 74 12.86 -7.12 -6.71
N SER A 75 13.71 -7.52 -5.76
CA SER A 75 15.17 -7.45 -5.84
C SER A 75 15.70 -6.04 -6.16
N LEU A 76 15.07 -5.02 -5.59
CA LEU A 76 15.45 -3.62 -5.71
C LEU A 76 16.47 -3.22 -4.62
N PRO A 77 17.34 -2.23 -4.86
CA PRO A 77 18.30 -1.77 -3.86
C PRO A 77 17.62 -1.30 -2.57
N PRO A 78 18.21 -1.50 -1.39
CA PRO A 78 17.62 -1.02 -0.13
C PRO A 78 17.56 0.51 -0.10
N VAL A 79 16.57 1.07 0.62
CA VAL A 79 16.46 2.51 0.85
C VAL A 79 17.15 2.85 2.17
N SER A 80 18.17 3.71 2.11
CA SER A 80 18.87 4.21 3.29
C SER A 80 17.97 5.21 4.04
N SER A 81 17.57 4.88 5.27
CA SER A 81 16.73 5.74 6.13
C SER A 81 15.36 6.10 5.52
N PRO A 82 14.39 5.18 5.50
CA PRO A 82 13.04 5.48 5.03
C PRO A 82 12.37 6.55 5.91
N THR A 83 11.62 7.43 5.27
CA THR A 83 10.84 8.53 5.80
C THR A 83 9.54 8.62 5.00
N ARG A 84 8.52 9.27 5.56
CA ARG A 84 7.26 9.51 4.85
C ARG A 84 7.43 10.22 3.50
N SER A 85 8.47 11.03 3.32
CA SER A 85 8.76 11.75 2.07
C SER A 85 9.52 10.93 1.03
N ASN A 86 10.18 9.83 1.43
CA ASN A 86 10.90 8.93 0.52
C ASN A 86 10.24 7.54 0.43
N THR A 87 8.93 7.49 0.68
CA THR A 87 8.06 6.33 0.47
C THR A 87 6.81 6.77 -0.30
N ALA A 88 6.03 5.81 -0.80
CA ALA A 88 4.73 6.10 -1.41
C ALA A 88 3.60 6.32 -0.38
N GLN A 89 3.87 6.33 0.92
CA GLN A 89 2.84 6.37 1.98
C GLN A 89 1.86 7.55 1.85
N ALA A 90 2.32 8.69 1.33
CA ALA A 90 1.48 9.88 1.14
C ALA A 90 0.64 9.85 -0.16
N THR A 91 0.74 8.79 -0.97
CA THR A 91 -0.08 8.63 -2.16
C THR A 91 -1.50 8.22 -1.80
N PRO A 92 -2.53 9.01 -2.13
CA PRO A 92 -3.91 8.58 -1.96
C PRO A 92 -4.20 7.48 -2.98
N ILE A 93 -4.95 6.46 -2.55
CA ILE A 93 -5.27 5.28 -3.36
C ILE A 93 -6.79 5.16 -3.50
N PHE A 94 -7.24 4.95 -4.73
CA PHE A 94 -8.60 4.51 -5.05
C PHE A 94 -8.57 3.09 -5.58
N LEU A 95 -9.44 2.23 -5.06
CA LEU A 95 -9.64 0.86 -5.52
C LEU A 95 -11.14 0.61 -5.76
N GLY A 96 -11.48 0.30 -7.02
CA GLY A 96 -12.83 -0.07 -7.45
C GLY A 96 -12.91 -1.52 -7.89
N HIS A 97 -14.02 -2.21 -7.58
CA HIS A 97 -14.22 -3.60 -7.99
C HIS A 97 -15.70 -3.92 -8.16
N GLY A 98 -16.03 -4.78 -9.13
CA GLY A 98 -17.38 -5.33 -9.28
C GLY A 98 -17.65 -6.55 -8.40
N ASP A 99 -18.84 -6.64 -7.79
CA ASP A 99 -19.23 -7.75 -6.90
C ASP A 99 -19.46 -9.09 -7.61
N VAL A 100 -19.70 -9.06 -8.92
CA VAL A 100 -19.86 -10.24 -9.78
C VAL A 100 -18.71 -10.38 -10.78
N ASP A 101 -17.52 -9.87 -10.43
CA ASP A 101 -16.29 -10.09 -11.20
C ASP A 101 -15.94 -11.60 -11.24
N GLU A 102 -16.17 -12.18 -12.42
CA GLU A 102 -15.91 -13.57 -12.75
C GLU A 102 -14.42 -13.92 -12.96
N LYS A 103 -13.54 -12.91 -13.13
CA LYS A 103 -12.11 -13.11 -13.39
C LYS A 103 -11.27 -12.97 -12.14
N VAL A 104 -11.55 -11.94 -11.34
CA VAL A 104 -10.84 -11.64 -10.09
C VAL A 104 -11.88 -11.47 -8.98
N PRO A 105 -12.00 -12.41 -8.04
CA PRO A 105 -12.95 -12.28 -6.95
C PRO A 105 -12.72 -10.98 -6.17
N TYR A 106 -13.77 -10.16 -5.99
CA TYR A 106 -13.66 -8.86 -5.32
C TYR A 106 -13.07 -8.95 -3.91
N LYS A 107 -13.19 -10.10 -3.24
CA LYS A 107 -12.60 -10.37 -1.92
C LYS A 107 -11.07 -10.19 -1.91
N LEU A 108 -10.41 -10.42 -3.05
CA LEU A 108 -8.98 -10.19 -3.19
C LEU A 108 -8.65 -8.70 -3.24
N GLY A 109 -9.47 -7.90 -3.93
CA GLY A 109 -9.36 -6.44 -3.91
C GLY A 109 -9.68 -5.85 -2.54
N GLU A 110 -10.70 -6.39 -1.85
CA GLU A 110 -11.06 -6.00 -0.49
C GLU A 110 -9.92 -6.32 0.50
N ALA A 111 -9.30 -7.50 0.38
CA ALA A 111 -8.12 -7.86 1.15
C ALA A 111 -6.93 -6.93 0.87
N ALA A 112 -6.67 -6.59 -0.40
CA ALA A 112 -5.66 -5.61 -0.77
C ALA A 112 -5.93 -4.24 -0.10
N ALA A 113 -7.17 -3.75 -0.15
CA ALA A 113 -7.55 -2.50 0.50
C ALA A 113 -7.34 -2.53 2.03
N ARG A 114 -7.64 -3.66 2.68
CA ARG A 114 -7.37 -3.84 4.12
C ARG A 114 -5.87 -3.83 4.42
N THR A 115 -5.07 -4.55 3.64
CA THR A 115 -3.61 -4.63 3.79
C THR A 115 -2.96 -3.25 3.64
N LEU A 116 -3.33 -2.50 2.59
CA LEU A 116 -2.81 -1.16 2.34
C LEU A 116 -3.16 -0.17 3.47
N ARG A 117 -4.37 -0.28 4.05
CA ARG A 117 -4.74 0.52 5.23
C ARG A 117 -3.93 0.14 6.45
N ALA A 118 -3.68 -1.16 6.68
CA ALA A 118 -2.81 -1.64 7.76
C ALA A 118 -1.35 -1.17 7.56
N ALA A 119 -0.89 -1.08 6.32
CA ALA A 119 0.39 -0.50 5.93
C ALA A 119 0.45 1.03 6.05
N GLY A 120 -0.62 1.70 6.48
CA GLY A 120 -0.64 3.15 6.73
C GLY A 120 -0.94 4.02 5.52
N TYR A 121 -1.49 3.45 4.43
CA TYR A 121 -1.92 4.22 3.26
C TYR A 121 -3.38 4.69 3.39
N GLU A 122 -3.69 5.84 2.79
CA GLU A 122 -5.07 6.30 2.62
C GLU A 122 -5.71 5.61 1.41
N VAL A 123 -6.74 4.80 1.64
CA VAL A 123 -7.39 3.99 0.60
C VAL A 123 -8.90 4.19 0.57
N ALA A 124 -9.43 4.67 -0.57
CA ALA A 124 -10.83 4.55 -0.93
C ALA A 124 -11.08 3.16 -1.54
N TRP A 125 -12.09 2.44 -1.04
CA TRP A 125 -12.49 1.14 -1.58
C TRP A 125 -13.97 1.16 -1.87
N ASN A 126 -14.34 0.94 -3.13
CA ASN A 126 -15.73 0.92 -3.58
C ASN A 126 -16.02 -0.43 -4.24
N LEU A 127 -17.11 -1.07 -3.80
CA LEU A 127 -17.63 -2.30 -4.37
C LEU A 127 -18.91 -1.99 -5.15
N TYR A 128 -18.90 -2.25 -6.44
CA TYR A 128 -20.00 -1.91 -7.33
C TYR A 128 -20.93 -3.10 -7.55
N GLN A 129 -22.22 -2.89 -7.26
CA GLN A 129 -23.24 -3.93 -7.37
C GLN A 129 -23.58 -4.26 -8.83
N ASN A 130 -23.76 -5.55 -9.10
CA ASN A 130 -24.03 -6.14 -10.41
C ASN A 130 -22.98 -5.77 -11.47
N GLN A 131 -21.72 -5.61 -11.06
CA GLN A 131 -20.61 -5.25 -11.95
C GLN A 131 -19.60 -6.41 -12.07
N GLY A 132 -19.19 -6.71 -13.30
CA GLY A 132 -18.18 -7.72 -13.61
C GLY A 132 -16.75 -7.15 -13.66
N HIS A 133 -15.84 -7.81 -14.39
CA HIS A 133 -14.44 -7.38 -14.57
C HIS A 133 -14.29 -6.16 -15.51
N TRP A 134 -14.90 -5.05 -15.14
CA TRP A 134 -14.87 -3.80 -15.89
C TRP A 134 -15.24 -2.63 -14.97
N TYR A 135 -15.00 -1.41 -15.42
CA TYR A 135 -15.42 -0.22 -14.70
C TYR A 135 -16.93 0.04 -14.85
N LYS A 136 -17.59 0.45 -13.77
CA LYS A 136 -19.03 0.76 -13.81
C LYS A 136 -19.32 2.17 -14.30
N ILE A 137 -20.29 2.31 -15.21
CA ILE A 137 -20.80 3.61 -15.66
C ILE A 137 -22.26 3.78 -15.18
N PRO A 138 -22.62 4.95 -14.61
CA PRO A 138 -21.75 6.09 -14.34
C PRO A 138 -20.95 5.99 -13.02
N GLU A 139 -21.34 5.11 -12.10
CA GLU A 139 -20.99 5.23 -10.68
C GLU A 139 -19.48 5.20 -10.41
N GLU A 140 -18.74 4.26 -10.99
CA GLU A 140 -17.29 4.17 -10.72
C GLU A 140 -16.50 5.31 -11.38
N ILE A 141 -16.96 5.78 -12.54
CA ILE A 141 -16.34 6.92 -13.21
C ILE A 141 -16.55 8.20 -12.40
N ASP A 142 -17.77 8.42 -11.89
CA ASP A 142 -18.07 9.59 -11.05
C ASP A 142 -17.25 9.57 -9.75
N ASP A 143 -17.15 8.41 -9.10
CA ASP A 143 -16.32 8.22 -7.90
C ASP A 143 -14.82 8.45 -8.18
N ILE A 144 -14.31 8.03 -9.35
CA ILE A 144 -12.93 8.31 -9.78
C ILE A 144 -12.72 9.81 -10.00
N VAL A 145 -13.67 10.50 -10.63
CA VAL A 145 -13.60 11.95 -10.84
C VAL A 145 -13.61 12.69 -9.51
N ASP A 146 -14.49 12.32 -8.59
CA ASP A 146 -14.53 12.88 -7.23
C ASP A 146 -13.21 12.63 -6.49
N PHE A 147 -12.66 11.41 -6.56
CA PHE A 147 -11.36 11.09 -5.97
C PHE A 147 -10.23 11.96 -6.52
N ILE A 148 -10.20 12.19 -7.83
CA ILE A 148 -9.19 13.03 -8.48
C ILE A 148 -9.29 14.48 -7.97
N GLN A 149 -10.50 15.02 -7.87
CA GLN A 149 -10.77 16.39 -7.44
C GLN A 149 -10.49 16.62 -5.96
N THR A 150 -10.85 15.65 -5.11
CA THR A 150 -10.82 15.83 -3.65
C THR A 150 -9.53 15.35 -3.00
N ARG A 151 -8.86 14.33 -3.58
CA ARG A 151 -7.72 13.65 -2.94
C ARG A 151 -6.46 13.65 -3.77
N ALA A 152 -6.54 13.46 -5.09
CA ALA A 152 -5.33 13.42 -5.93
C ALA A 152 -4.70 14.81 -6.20
N GLY A 153 -5.27 15.87 -5.64
CA GLY A 153 -4.74 17.24 -5.71
C GLY A 153 -4.86 17.89 -7.10
N TRP A 154 -5.70 17.35 -7.99
CA TRP A 154 -5.90 17.91 -9.32
C TRP A 154 -7.12 18.85 -9.31
N ALA A 155 -6.88 20.15 -9.45
CA ALA A 155 -7.94 21.13 -9.67
C ALA A 155 -8.50 20.95 -11.10
N VAL A 156 -9.66 20.29 -11.21
CA VAL A 156 -10.40 20.20 -12.47
C VAL A 156 -11.21 21.49 -12.62
N SER A 157 -10.91 22.28 -13.65
CA SER A 157 -11.72 23.45 -14.02
C SER A 157 -13.13 22.97 -14.38
N GLN A 158 -14.16 23.50 -13.72
CA GLN A 158 -15.54 23.26 -14.15
C GLN A 158 -15.83 24.17 -15.34
N GLU A 159 -16.20 23.58 -16.48
CA GLU A 159 -16.76 24.27 -17.65
C GLU A 159 -18.28 24.46 -17.53
#